data_AF-A0AAV9GJK5-F1
#
_entry.id   AF-A0AAV9GJK5-F1
#
_cell.length_a   1.000
_cell.length_b   1.000
_cell.length_c   1.000
_cell.angle_alpha   90.00
_cell.angle_beta   90.00
_cell.angle_gamma   90.00
#
_symmetry.space_group_name_H-M   'P 1'
#
loop_
_entity.id
_entity.type
_entity.pdbx_description
1 polymer ?
#
loop_
_entity_poly.entity_id
_entity_poly.type
_entity_poly.pdbx_seq_one_letter_code
_entity_poly.pdbx_strand_id
1 'polypeptide(L)'
;MLKIGTFKHQANPRGFLDWKAGSMQDFVSEYFEESRPVLSCEGVRLPKAFDAWSICKIGGIEIDFTDNLADHLLFVGDAKVLIFHHASFLEMQDNNPLFPPGVVEETLRTLALLFPQSQFGSRGWSKNKKPKWLRRLCEQHMPCLVDNRLTKCGDLPHSERQIERFLFWRDRLVILKQAFDDATPRTISQWFYDRRNGVQWYTFWVAILVLIVSTGIGVAQVIEGGIQVHFALHPQGS
;
A
#
# COMPACT_ATOMS: atom_id res chain seq x y z
N MET A 1 -3.17 20.91 3.42
CA MET A 1 -2.34 22.09 3.73
C MET A 1 -0.98 21.92 3.05
N LEU A 2 -0.36 23.01 2.62
CA LEU A 2 1.05 23.01 2.17
C LEU A 2 1.89 23.58 3.29
N LYS A 3 2.93 22.85 3.72
CA LYS A 3 3.90 23.36 4.71
C LYS A 3 5.03 24.05 3.95
N ILE A 4 5.05 25.38 4.02
CA ILE A 4 6.06 26.23 3.38
C ILE A 4 7.00 26.77 4.46
N GLY A 5 8.31 26.71 4.21
CA GLY A 5 9.35 27.22 5.11
C GLY A 5 10.19 26.15 5.83
N THR A 6 11.41 26.53 6.21
CA THR A 6 12.39 25.66 6.87
C THR A 6 12.22 25.65 8.40
N PHE A 7 11.98 24.49 9.00
CA PHE A 7 11.96 24.33 10.46
C PHE A 7 13.24 23.64 10.95
N LYS A 8 14.07 24.36 11.71
CA LYS A 8 15.43 23.93 12.16
C LYS A 8 15.49 22.69 13.07
N HIS A 9 14.37 22.12 13.53
CA HIS A 9 14.36 21.06 14.55
C HIS A 9 13.44 19.87 14.27
N GLN A 10 13.14 19.53 13.01
CA GLN A 10 12.29 18.38 12.70
C GLN A 10 13.07 17.21 12.09
N ALA A 11 13.09 16.07 12.78
CA ALA A 11 13.94 14.90 12.54
C ALA A 11 13.54 14.00 11.34
N ASN A 12 12.75 14.51 10.38
CA ASN A 12 12.30 13.71 9.24
C ASN A 12 12.74 14.42 7.96
N PRO A 13 13.28 13.71 6.94
CA PRO A 13 13.72 14.31 5.68
C PRO A 13 12.47 14.67 4.85
N ARG A 14 11.78 15.73 5.29
CA ARG A 14 10.58 16.28 4.64
C ARG A 14 11.07 17.25 3.58
N GLY A 15 10.54 17.15 2.37
CA GLY A 15 10.77 18.15 1.33
C GLY A 15 10.11 19.45 1.77
N PHE A 16 10.88 20.38 2.33
CA PHE A 16 10.38 21.70 2.62
C PHE A 16 10.36 22.50 1.33
N LEU A 17 9.20 23.10 1.04
CA LEU A 17 9.09 24.09 -0.02
C LEU A 17 9.75 25.38 0.45
N ASP A 18 10.93 25.69 -0.10
CA ASP A 18 11.70 26.90 0.21
C ASP A 18 11.26 28.04 -0.71
N TRP A 19 10.27 28.81 -0.26
CA TRP A 19 9.73 29.94 -1.01
C TRP A 19 10.64 31.17 -0.86
N LYS A 20 11.40 31.48 -1.92
CA LYS A 20 12.43 32.54 -1.90
C LYS A 20 11.95 33.89 -2.47
N ALA A 21 11.05 33.88 -3.46
CA ALA A 21 10.54 35.07 -4.14
C ALA A 21 9.24 34.77 -4.92
N GLY A 22 8.55 35.82 -5.41
CA GLY A 22 7.34 35.70 -6.24
C GLY A 22 6.03 35.70 -5.44
N SER A 23 4.88 35.47 -6.09
CA SER A 23 3.63 35.23 -5.38
C SER A 23 3.58 33.77 -4.89
N MET A 24 2.87 33.52 -3.79
CA MET A 24 2.71 32.15 -3.26
C MET A 24 1.99 31.24 -4.27
N GLN A 25 1.07 31.80 -5.07
CA GLN A 25 0.35 31.07 -6.09
C GLN A 25 1.28 30.61 -7.22
N ASP A 26 2.14 31.50 -7.70
CA ASP A 26 3.10 31.18 -8.78
C ASP A 26 4.08 30.10 -8.31
N PHE A 27 4.59 30.23 -7.09
CA PHE A 27 5.52 29.26 -6.51
C PHE A 27 4.89 27.86 -6.34
N VAL A 28 3.64 27.80 -5.87
CA VAL A 28 2.92 26.51 -5.76
C VAL A 28 2.66 25.93 -7.15
N SER A 29 2.30 26.78 -8.12
CA SER A 29 2.12 26.35 -9.50
C SER A 29 3.39 25.81 -10.11
N GLU A 30 4.49 26.52 -9.98
CA GLU A 30 5.81 26.12 -10.46
C GLU A 30 6.23 24.77 -9.87
N TYR A 31 6.08 24.56 -8.56
CA TYR A 31 6.43 23.28 -7.93
C TYR A 31 5.65 22.08 -8.52
N PHE A 32 4.34 22.23 -8.74
CA PHE A 32 3.52 21.16 -9.30
C PHE A 32 3.70 21.01 -10.82
N GLU A 33 4.09 22.07 -11.52
CA GLU A 33 4.41 22.03 -12.96
C GLU A 33 5.78 21.40 -13.23
N GLU A 34 6.78 21.68 -12.41
CA GLU A 34 8.07 20.98 -12.42
C GLU A 34 7.92 19.49 -12.06
N SER A 35 6.92 19.16 -11.24
CA SER A 35 6.57 17.79 -10.89
C SER A 35 5.80 17.04 -11.99
N ARG A 36 5.63 17.64 -13.18
CA ARG A 36 4.99 16.96 -14.31
C ARG A 36 5.78 15.72 -14.73
N PRO A 37 5.10 14.70 -15.26
CA PRO A 37 5.69 13.37 -15.40
C PRO A 37 6.81 13.40 -16.43
N VAL A 38 8.02 13.02 -16.01
CA VAL A 38 9.15 12.84 -16.92
C VAL A 38 9.17 11.41 -17.48
N LEU A 39 8.55 10.46 -16.77
CA LEU A 39 8.52 9.06 -17.16
C LEU A 39 7.45 8.77 -18.22
N SER A 40 7.88 8.19 -19.36
CA SER A 40 6.96 7.62 -20.35
C SER A 40 6.41 6.29 -19.83
N CYS A 41 5.24 6.35 -19.21
CA CYS A 41 4.52 5.16 -18.73
C CYS A 41 3.23 4.95 -19.54
N GLU A 42 3.36 4.73 -20.85
CA GLU A 42 2.23 4.36 -21.70
C GLU A 42 1.81 2.90 -21.42
N GLY A 43 0.51 2.69 -21.21
CA GLY A 43 -0.09 1.38 -21.00
C GLY A 43 0.02 0.83 -19.57
N VAL A 44 0.61 1.57 -18.63
CA VAL A 44 0.73 1.11 -17.24
C VAL A 44 -0.62 1.27 -16.53
N ARG A 45 -1.20 0.13 -16.15
CA ARG A 45 -2.49 0.07 -15.45
C ARG A 45 -2.31 -0.31 -14.00
N LEU A 46 -3.07 0.34 -13.12
CA LEU A 46 -3.11 0.04 -11.70
C LEU A 46 -4.15 -1.07 -11.44
N PRO A 47 -3.74 -2.25 -10.96
CA PRO A 47 -4.65 -3.38 -10.81
C PRO A 47 -5.69 -3.11 -9.72
N LYS A 48 -6.77 -3.91 -9.70
CA LYS A 48 -7.82 -3.76 -8.67
C LYS A 48 -7.30 -3.95 -7.24
N ALA A 49 -6.29 -4.80 -7.10
CA ALA A 49 -5.60 -5.08 -5.85
C ALA A 49 -4.62 -3.98 -5.42
N PHE A 50 -4.37 -2.95 -6.24
CA PHE A 50 -3.54 -1.81 -5.87
C PHE A 50 -4.33 -0.86 -4.96
N ASP A 51 -4.45 -1.26 -3.70
CA ASP A 51 -5.09 -0.51 -2.62
C ASP A 51 -4.18 -0.48 -1.39
N ALA A 52 -4.42 0.47 -0.48
CA ALA A 52 -3.57 0.71 0.70
C ALA A 52 -3.36 -0.55 1.56
N TRP A 53 -4.40 -1.39 1.71
CA TRP A 53 -4.28 -2.61 2.49
C TRP A 53 -3.35 -3.61 1.82
N SER A 54 -3.47 -3.79 0.50
CA SER A 54 -2.61 -4.69 -0.27
C SER A 54 -1.18 -4.18 -0.33
N ILE A 55 -0.97 -2.87 -0.48
CA ILE A 55 0.35 -2.23 -0.45
C ILE A 55 1.08 -2.56 0.87
N CYS A 56 0.39 -2.47 2.01
CA CYS A 56 0.98 -2.87 3.29
C CYS A 56 1.11 -4.38 3.48
N LYS A 57 0.04 -5.14 3.21
CA LYS A 57 -0.04 -6.56 3.59
C LYS A 57 0.61 -7.51 2.60
N ILE A 58 0.69 -7.13 1.33
CA ILE A 58 1.31 -7.89 0.27
C ILE A 58 2.65 -7.26 -0.08
N GLY A 59 2.66 -5.94 -0.32
CA GLY A 59 3.86 -5.20 -0.69
C GLY A 59 4.85 -4.99 0.46
N GLY A 60 4.42 -5.13 1.72
CA GLY A 60 5.29 -4.86 2.87
C GLY A 60 5.68 -3.38 3.02
N ILE A 61 5.01 -2.49 2.28
CA ILE A 61 5.27 -1.05 2.30
C ILE A 61 4.43 -0.42 3.42
N GLU A 62 5.06 0.23 4.38
CA GLU A 62 4.40 0.98 5.45
C GLU A 62 3.72 2.24 4.90
N ILE A 63 2.55 2.55 5.45
CA ILE A 63 1.81 3.77 5.12
C ILE A 63 1.82 4.67 6.35
N ASP A 64 2.33 5.88 6.18
CA ASP A 64 2.25 6.94 7.17
C ASP A 64 1.39 8.09 6.63
N PHE A 65 0.63 8.73 7.50
CA PHE A 65 -0.20 9.87 7.13
C PHE A 65 0.57 11.20 7.25
N THR A 66 0.32 12.13 6.32
CA THR A 66 0.92 13.47 6.33
C THR A 66 -0.13 14.57 6.20
N ASP A 67 0.11 15.71 6.85
CA ASP A 67 -0.69 16.94 6.70
C ASP A 67 -0.19 17.83 5.55
N ASN A 68 0.96 17.48 4.95
CA ASN A 68 1.57 18.25 3.88
C ASN A 68 1.22 17.63 2.53
N LEU A 69 0.53 18.39 1.68
CA LEU A 69 0.13 17.92 0.37
C LEU A 69 1.34 17.62 -0.52
N ALA A 70 2.43 18.38 -0.39
CA ALA A 70 3.66 18.17 -1.17
C ALA A 70 4.34 16.82 -0.90
N ASP A 71 4.03 16.19 0.24
CA ASP A 71 4.55 14.87 0.63
C ASP A 71 3.61 13.72 0.19
N HIS A 72 2.49 14.00 -0.47
CA HIS A 72 1.56 12.96 -0.90
C HIS A 72 2.23 11.96 -1.87
N LEU A 73 2.14 10.67 -1.56
CA LEU A 73 2.80 9.55 -2.23
C LEU A 73 4.33 9.63 -2.25
N LEU A 74 4.93 10.44 -1.39
CA LEU A 74 6.38 10.47 -1.27
C LEU A 74 6.85 9.14 -0.67
N PHE A 75 7.72 8.45 -1.39
CA PHE A 75 8.40 7.26 -0.88
C PHE A 75 9.61 7.70 -0.05
N VAL A 76 9.66 7.29 1.22
CA VAL A 76 10.69 7.69 2.18
C VAL A 76 11.44 6.45 2.66
N GLY A 77 12.76 6.45 2.47
CA GLY A 77 13.59 5.27 2.72
C GLY A 77 13.25 4.14 1.75
N ASP A 78 13.24 2.90 2.24
CA ASP A 78 13.14 1.71 1.39
C ASP A 78 11.76 1.03 1.40
N ALA A 79 10.86 1.41 2.31
CA ALA A 79 9.60 0.68 2.50
C ALA A 79 8.48 1.52 3.12
N LYS A 80 8.47 2.85 2.96
CA LYS A 80 7.44 3.70 3.55
C LYS A 80 6.93 4.72 2.55
N VAL A 81 5.61 4.90 2.49
CA VAL A 81 4.94 5.91 1.66
C VAL A 81 4.11 6.85 2.52
N LEU A 82 4.24 8.15 2.24
CA LEU A 82 3.47 9.18 2.91
C LEU A 82 2.15 9.44 2.16
N ILE A 83 1.03 9.49 2.88
CA ILE A 83 -0.28 9.74 2.30
C ILE A 83 -0.92 10.96 2.95
N PHE A 84 -1.18 11.98 2.14
CA PHE A 84 -1.99 13.11 2.56
C PHE A 84 -3.42 12.67 2.87
N HIS A 85 -3.93 12.96 4.08
CA HIS A 85 -5.20 12.36 4.53
C HIS A 85 -6.40 13.29 4.63
N HIS A 86 -6.22 14.62 4.59
CA HIS A 86 -7.32 15.58 4.82
C HIS A 86 -8.22 15.73 3.58
N ALA A 87 -9.04 14.73 3.29
CA ALA A 87 -9.99 14.73 2.18
C ALA A 87 -11.02 15.87 2.29
N SER A 88 -11.53 16.16 3.50
CA SER A 88 -12.44 17.27 3.78
C SER A 88 -11.81 18.62 3.44
N PHE A 89 -10.50 18.76 3.67
CA PHE A 89 -9.77 19.97 3.30
C PHE A 89 -9.76 20.11 1.78
N LEU A 90 -9.40 19.06 1.04
CA LEU A 90 -9.35 19.08 -0.43
C LEU A 90 -10.70 19.46 -1.05
N GLU A 91 -11.80 18.86 -0.57
CA GLU A 91 -13.14 19.20 -1.05
C GLU A 91 -13.50 20.68 -0.85
N MET A 92 -12.99 21.33 0.21
CA MET A 92 -13.19 22.78 0.42
C MET A 92 -12.29 23.64 -0.47
N GLN A 93 -11.21 23.09 -1.02
CA GLN A 93 -10.23 23.81 -1.83
C GLN A 93 -10.45 23.64 -3.35
N ASP A 94 -11.52 22.95 -3.77
CA ASP A 94 -11.79 22.62 -5.18
C ASP A 94 -11.78 23.84 -6.12
N ASN A 95 -12.21 25.01 -5.62
CA ASN A 95 -12.23 26.27 -6.37
C ASN A 95 -11.18 27.29 -5.89
N ASN A 96 -10.17 26.86 -5.11
CA ASN A 96 -9.17 27.80 -4.59
C ASN A 96 -8.10 28.08 -5.66
N PRO A 97 -7.88 29.36 -6.05
CA PRO A 97 -6.84 29.73 -7.02
C PRO A 97 -5.42 29.38 -6.57
N LEU A 98 -5.17 29.15 -5.28
CA LEU A 98 -3.85 28.78 -4.75
C LEU A 98 -3.32 27.45 -5.29
N PHE A 99 -4.18 26.53 -5.72
CA PHE A 99 -3.77 25.25 -6.27
C PHE A 99 -3.92 25.24 -7.79
N PRO A 100 -2.96 24.66 -8.52
CA PRO A 100 -3.11 24.47 -9.95
C PRO A 100 -4.35 23.65 -10.28
N PRO A 101 -5.06 24.00 -11.36
CA PRO A 101 -6.24 23.25 -11.79
C PRO A 101 -5.94 21.76 -11.91
N GLY A 102 -6.70 20.94 -11.20
CA GLY A 102 -6.61 19.48 -11.24
C GLY A 102 -5.79 18.82 -10.12
N VAL A 103 -4.92 19.53 -9.39
CA VAL A 103 -4.13 18.92 -8.29
C VAL A 103 -5.04 18.36 -7.20
N VAL A 104 -6.06 19.13 -6.81
CA VAL A 104 -7.01 18.75 -5.76
C VAL A 104 -7.82 17.52 -6.18
N GLU A 105 -8.42 17.58 -7.37
CA GLU A 105 -9.20 16.48 -7.95
C GLU A 105 -8.36 15.22 -8.14
N GLU A 106 -7.13 15.34 -8.65
CA GLU A 106 -6.23 14.21 -8.80
C GLU A 106 -5.86 13.59 -7.45
N THR A 107 -5.64 14.42 -6.42
CA THR A 107 -5.38 13.93 -5.06
C THR A 107 -6.60 13.21 -4.48
N LEU A 108 -7.82 13.68 -4.73
CA LEU A 108 -9.03 12.96 -4.31
C LEU A 108 -9.14 11.61 -5.05
N ARG A 109 -8.78 11.54 -6.33
CA ARG A 109 -8.74 10.29 -7.10
C ARG A 109 -7.67 9.32 -6.61
N THR A 110 -6.48 9.79 -6.23
CA THR A 110 -5.46 8.91 -5.62
C THR A 110 -5.93 8.36 -4.28
N LEU A 111 -6.68 9.15 -3.49
CA LEU A 111 -7.32 8.66 -2.27
C LEU A 111 -8.41 7.64 -2.54
N ALA A 112 -9.25 7.84 -3.57
CA ALA A 112 -10.25 6.86 -4.00
C ALA A 112 -9.63 5.57 -4.55
N LEU A 113 -8.44 5.66 -5.15
CA LEU A 113 -7.65 4.53 -5.61
C LEU A 113 -7.12 3.70 -4.42
N LEU A 114 -6.53 4.36 -3.43
CA LEU A 114 -5.87 3.72 -2.28
C LEU A 114 -6.87 3.26 -1.20
N PHE A 115 -7.93 4.02 -0.98
CA PHE A 115 -8.99 3.72 -0.02
C PHE A 115 -10.39 3.68 -0.68
N PRO A 116 -10.65 2.76 -1.63
CA PRO A 116 -11.94 2.67 -2.31
C PRO A 116 -13.10 2.55 -1.33
N GLN A 117 -14.13 3.38 -1.50
CA GLN A 117 -15.28 3.45 -0.61
C GLN A 117 -16.00 2.10 -0.44
N SER A 118 -16.11 1.31 -1.51
CA SER A 118 -16.70 -0.04 -1.48
C SER A 118 -15.98 -1.02 -0.54
N GLN A 119 -14.68 -0.81 -0.31
CA GLN A 119 -13.82 -1.72 0.45
C GLN A 119 -13.50 -1.20 1.87
N PHE A 120 -13.39 0.12 2.03
CA PHE A 120 -12.97 0.76 3.26
C PHE A 120 -14.09 1.54 3.98
N GLY A 121 -15.18 1.87 3.29
CA GLY A 121 -16.29 2.61 3.88
C GLY A 121 -17.09 1.83 4.92
N SER A 122 -17.75 2.54 5.84
CA SER A 122 -18.56 1.94 6.91
C SER A 122 -19.77 1.12 6.43
N ARG A 123 -20.20 1.30 5.18
CA ARG A 123 -21.26 0.50 4.54
C ARG A 123 -20.74 -0.80 3.92
N GLY A 124 -19.42 -0.97 3.82
CA GLY A 124 -18.82 -2.25 3.42
C GLY A 124 -19.21 -3.33 4.43
N TRP A 125 -19.51 -4.53 3.95
CA TRP A 125 -19.94 -5.67 4.76
C TRP A 125 -19.08 -5.77 6.03
N SER A 126 -19.71 -5.56 7.20
CA SER A 126 -19.11 -5.36 8.55
C SER A 126 -18.07 -6.43 8.97
N LYS A 127 -17.97 -7.54 8.24
CA LYS A 127 -16.96 -8.60 8.42
C LYS A 127 -15.63 -8.34 7.71
N ASN A 128 -15.51 -7.30 6.89
CA ASN A 128 -14.31 -7.04 6.10
C ASN A 128 -13.11 -6.66 6.99
N LYS A 129 -11.95 -7.26 6.70
CA LYS A 129 -10.69 -7.02 7.42
C LYS A 129 -10.12 -5.61 7.15
N LYS A 130 -10.43 -5.02 5.99
CA LYS A 130 -9.85 -3.75 5.50
C LYS A 130 -10.29 -2.52 6.32
N PRO A 131 -11.58 -2.28 6.62
CA PRO A 131 -11.99 -1.16 7.47
C PRO A 131 -11.41 -1.25 8.89
N LYS A 132 -11.34 -2.46 9.46
CA LYS A 132 -10.72 -2.69 10.77
C LYS A 132 -9.22 -2.41 10.76
N TRP A 133 -8.53 -2.81 9.70
CA TRP A 133 -7.11 -2.51 9.52
C TRP A 133 -6.87 -1.00 9.40
N LEU A 134 -7.66 -0.30 8.59
CA LEU A 134 -7.54 1.14 8.42
C LEU A 134 -7.77 1.87 9.75
N ARG A 135 -8.80 1.48 10.52
CA ARG A 135 -9.04 2.06 11.84
C ARG A 135 -7.82 1.93 12.77
N ARG A 136 -7.18 0.75 12.81
CA ARG A 136 -5.96 0.54 13.60
C ARG A 136 -4.80 1.38 13.10
N LEU A 137 -4.65 1.51 11.78
CA LEU A 137 -3.62 2.36 11.18
C LEU A 137 -3.83 3.82 11.60
N CYS A 138 -5.06 4.32 11.60
CA CYS A 138 -5.39 5.67 12.07
C CYS A 138 -5.12 5.84 13.57
N GLU A 139 -5.49 4.85 14.40
CA GLU A 139 -5.25 4.88 15.86
C GLU A 139 -3.76 4.90 16.21
N GLN A 140 -2.90 4.25 15.40
CA GLN A 140 -1.46 4.24 15.59
C GLN A 140 -0.79 5.58 15.30
N HIS A 141 -1.40 6.43 14.48
CA HIS A 141 -0.82 7.71 14.03
C HIS A 141 -1.20 8.92 14.92
N MET A 142 -1.57 8.68 16.18
CA MET A 142 -1.81 9.73 17.17
C MET A 142 -0.56 10.62 17.36
N PRO A 143 -0.72 11.96 17.40
CA PRO A 143 -1.96 12.68 17.71
C PRO A 143 -2.79 13.15 16.51
N CYS A 144 -2.41 12.86 15.27
CA CYS A 144 -3.12 13.37 14.09
C CYS A 144 -4.43 12.59 13.89
N LEU A 145 -5.58 13.26 14.08
CA LEU A 145 -6.89 12.69 13.76
C LEU A 145 -6.99 12.52 12.23
N VAL A 146 -6.85 11.29 11.75
CA VAL A 146 -7.03 10.96 10.34
C VAL A 146 -8.45 11.30 9.92
N ASP A 147 -8.62 11.88 8.74
CA ASP A 147 -9.90 12.35 8.27
C ASP A 147 -10.85 11.19 7.95
N ASN A 148 -12.03 11.20 8.55
CA ASN A 148 -13.07 10.22 8.31
C ASN A 148 -13.63 10.25 6.87
N ARG A 149 -13.37 11.33 6.10
CA ARG A 149 -13.74 11.41 4.68
C ARG A 149 -12.77 10.68 3.75
N LEU A 150 -11.63 10.19 4.24
CA LEU A 150 -10.66 9.43 3.45
C LEU A 150 -11.30 8.25 2.68
N THR A 151 -12.28 7.57 3.29
CA THR A 151 -12.98 6.43 2.68
C THR A 151 -14.26 6.83 1.92
N LYS A 152 -14.51 8.14 1.74
CA LYS A 152 -15.70 8.68 1.09
C LYS A 152 -15.38 9.38 -0.23
N CYS A 153 -14.13 9.28 -0.70
CA CYS A 153 -13.70 9.80 -2.00
C CYS A 153 -14.25 9.00 -3.19
N GLY A 154 -15.13 8.02 -2.96
CA GLY A 154 -15.72 7.17 -3.99
C GLY A 154 -14.89 5.93 -4.32
N ASP A 155 -15.22 5.32 -5.47
CA ASP A 155 -14.53 4.15 -6.01
C ASP A 155 -14.02 4.48 -7.40
N LEU A 156 -12.73 4.25 -7.65
CA LEU A 156 -12.16 4.50 -8.97
C LEU A 156 -12.52 3.37 -9.95
N PRO A 157 -13.27 3.64 -11.04
CA PRO A 157 -13.63 2.63 -12.03
C PRO A 157 -12.40 2.14 -12.80
N HIS A 158 -12.52 1.00 -13.47
CA HIS A 158 -11.38 0.36 -14.12
C HIS A 158 -10.74 1.23 -15.22
N SER A 159 -11.54 1.99 -15.96
CA SER A 159 -11.10 2.94 -16.99
C SER A 159 -10.27 4.10 -16.43
N GLU A 160 -10.47 4.45 -15.16
CA GLU A 160 -9.79 5.56 -14.49
C GLU A 160 -8.48 5.17 -13.81
N ARG A 161 -8.18 3.87 -13.71
CA ARG A 161 -6.93 3.34 -13.11
C ARG A 161 -5.73 3.35 -14.08
N GLN A 162 -5.84 4.13 -15.14
CA GLN A 162 -4.78 4.39 -16.10
C GLN A 162 -3.82 5.40 -15.48
N ILE A 163 -2.51 5.08 -15.46
CA ILE A 163 -1.53 5.97 -14.82
C ILE A 163 -1.44 7.32 -15.53
N GLU A 164 -1.80 7.36 -16.80
CA GLU A 164 -1.81 8.54 -17.67
C GLU A 164 -2.88 9.58 -17.25
N ARG A 165 -3.87 9.18 -16.44
CA ARG A 165 -4.89 10.08 -15.90
C ARG A 165 -4.42 10.83 -14.65
N PHE A 166 -3.25 10.46 -14.14
CA PHE A 166 -2.56 11.15 -13.06
C PHE A 166 -1.46 12.00 -13.72
N LEU A 167 -1.52 13.32 -13.55
CA LEU A 167 -0.59 14.28 -14.12
C LEU A 167 0.41 14.77 -13.07
N PHE A 168 -0.05 15.03 -11.86
CA PHE A 168 0.77 15.58 -10.77
C PHE A 168 1.44 14.49 -9.94
N TRP A 169 0.77 13.34 -9.76
CA TRP A 169 1.22 12.27 -8.89
C TRP A 169 1.74 11.04 -9.65
N ARG A 170 1.84 11.13 -10.99
CA ARG A 170 2.21 10.02 -11.87
C ARG A 170 3.50 9.33 -11.47
N ASP A 171 4.60 10.07 -11.39
CA ASP A 171 5.93 9.50 -11.16
C ASP A 171 5.99 8.83 -9.78
N ARG A 172 5.36 9.41 -8.77
CA ARG A 172 5.24 8.83 -7.43
C ARG A 172 4.39 7.57 -7.41
N LEU A 173 3.28 7.55 -8.15
CA LEU A 173 2.46 6.35 -8.33
C LEU A 173 3.22 5.25 -9.09
N VAL A 174 4.04 5.60 -10.09
CA VAL A 174 4.88 4.65 -10.82
C VAL A 174 5.89 4.02 -9.87
N ILE A 175 6.60 4.83 -9.07
CA ILE A 175 7.55 4.33 -8.06
C ILE A 175 6.85 3.42 -7.06
N LEU A 176 5.70 3.84 -6.52
CA LEU A 176 4.93 3.04 -5.58
C LEU A 176 4.43 1.73 -6.20
N LYS A 177 4.00 1.77 -7.47
CA LYS A 177 3.58 0.58 -8.22
C LYS A 177 4.76 -0.37 -8.45
N GLN A 178 5.91 0.15 -8.86
CA GLN A 178 7.12 -0.64 -9.07
C GLN A 178 7.54 -1.31 -7.76
N ALA A 179 7.60 -0.56 -6.65
CA ALA A 179 7.91 -1.10 -5.34
C ALA A 179 6.89 -2.18 -4.89
N PHE A 180 5.61 -1.99 -5.20
CA PHE A 180 4.58 -2.99 -4.92
C PHE A 180 4.77 -4.27 -5.76
N ASP A 181 5.04 -4.14 -7.06
CA ASP A 181 5.21 -5.28 -7.96
C ASP A 181 6.50 -6.06 -7.68
N ASP A 182 7.59 -5.36 -7.35
CA ASP A 182 8.89 -5.95 -6.99
C ASP A 182 8.87 -6.62 -5.60
N ALA A 183 7.90 -6.28 -4.75
CA ALA A 183 7.79 -6.87 -3.43
C ALA A 183 7.45 -8.37 -3.50
N THR A 184 8.43 -9.20 -3.15
CA THR A 184 8.23 -10.65 -2.99
C THR A 184 7.70 -10.97 -1.60
N PRO A 185 6.69 -11.86 -1.46
CA PRO A 185 6.20 -12.28 -0.15
C PRO A 185 7.30 -12.98 0.66
N ARG A 186 7.77 -12.34 1.74
CA ARG A 186 8.83 -12.84 2.63
C ARG A 186 8.32 -13.74 3.74
N THR A 187 7.03 -13.64 4.07
CA THR A 187 6.39 -14.38 5.17
C THR A 187 5.25 -15.26 4.67
N ILE A 188 4.96 -16.35 5.38
CA ILE A 188 3.83 -17.26 5.05
C ILE A 188 2.49 -16.51 5.08
N SER A 189 2.34 -15.53 5.99
CA SER A 189 1.15 -14.67 6.05
C SER A 189 1.01 -13.80 4.79
N GLN A 190 2.12 -13.23 4.29
CA GLN A 190 2.12 -12.50 3.01
C GLN A 190 1.77 -13.44 1.85
N TRP A 191 2.36 -14.63 1.77
CA TRP A 191 2.01 -15.66 0.77
C TRP A 191 0.53 -16.06 0.80
N PHE A 192 -0.08 -16.07 1.98
CA PHE A 192 -1.51 -16.36 2.10
C PHE A 192 -2.40 -15.27 1.46
N TYR A 193 -2.03 -14.01 1.64
CA TYR A 193 -2.78 -12.86 1.12
C TYR A 193 -2.40 -12.50 -0.33
N ASP A 194 -1.21 -12.86 -0.78
CA ASP A 194 -0.74 -12.61 -2.13
C ASP A 194 -1.49 -13.49 -3.14
N ARG A 195 -2.42 -12.88 -3.88
CA ARG A 195 -3.20 -13.53 -4.94
C ARG A 195 -2.83 -13.01 -6.33
N ARG A 196 -1.71 -12.27 -6.47
CA ARG A 196 -1.32 -11.63 -7.73
C ARG A 196 -0.99 -12.65 -8.82
N ASN A 197 -0.37 -13.77 -8.46
CA ASN A 197 -0.09 -14.87 -9.35
C ASN A 197 -0.70 -16.17 -8.80
N GLY A 198 -1.88 -16.53 -9.32
CA GLY A 198 -2.60 -17.73 -8.88
C GLY A 198 -1.76 -19.00 -9.01
N VAL A 199 -0.96 -19.13 -10.08
CA VAL A 199 -0.11 -20.30 -10.32
C VAL A 199 0.96 -20.42 -9.23
N GLN A 200 1.70 -19.35 -8.95
CA GLN A 200 2.70 -19.34 -7.87
C GLN A 200 2.07 -19.67 -6.52
N TRP A 201 0.90 -19.11 -6.23
CA TRP A 201 0.16 -19.40 -5.01
C TRP A 201 -0.16 -20.91 -4.87
N TYR A 202 -0.69 -21.55 -5.93
CA TYR A 202 -0.94 -23.00 -5.91
C TYR A 202 0.34 -23.81 -5.72
N THR A 203 1.41 -23.48 -6.46
CA THR A 203 2.68 -24.22 -6.36
C THR A 203 3.26 -24.20 -4.95
N PHE A 204 3.17 -23.06 -4.26
CA PHE A 204 3.64 -22.92 -2.88
C PHE A 204 2.85 -23.83 -1.92
N TRP A 205 1.52 -23.80 -1.98
CA TRP A 205 0.69 -24.63 -1.08
C TRP A 205 0.76 -26.12 -1.40
N VAL A 206 0.91 -26.49 -2.68
CA VAL A 206 1.17 -27.88 -3.09
C VAL A 206 2.52 -28.35 -2.55
N ALA A 207 3.57 -27.53 -2.63
CA ALA A 207 4.87 -27.86 -2.07
C ALA A 207 4.82 -28.09 -0.55
N ILE A 208 4.08 -27.25 0.19
CA ILE A 208 3.84 -27.43 1.63
C ILE A 208 3.10 -28.75 1.90
N LEU A 209 2.04 -29.04 1.13
CA LEU A 209 1.28 -30.28 1.28
C LEU A 209 2.17 -31.51 1.07
N VAL A 210 2.96 -31.51 -0.01
CA VAL A 210 3.91 -32.59 -0.31
C VAL A 210 4.92 -32.75 0.83
N LEU A 211 5.48 -31.66 1.33
CA LEU A 211 6.42 -31.69 2.45
C LEU A 211 5.81 -32.33 3.71
N ILE A 212 4.57 -31.97 4.06
CA ILE A 212 3.86 -32.53 5.23
C ILE A 212 3.62 -34.03 5.03
N VAL A 213 3.12 -34.42 3.85
CA VAL A 213 2.83 -35.83 3.53
C VAL A 213 4.11 -36.66 3.54
N SER A 214 5.18 -36.21 2.89
CA SER A 214 6.47 -36.89 2.86
C SER A 214 7.07 -37.04 4.26
N THR A 215 6.99 -36.00 5.09
CA THR A 215 7.47 -36.07 6.48
C THR A 215 6.66 -37.07 7.28
N GLY A 216 5.32 -37.07 7.15
CA GLY A 216 4.45 -38.02 7.84
C GLY A 216 4.73 -39.47 7.46
N ILE A 217 4.92 -39.74 6.17
CA ILE A 217 5.30 -41.07 5.67
C ILE A 217 6.66 -41.48 6.25
N GLY A 218 7.65 -40.58 6.22
CA GLY A 218 8.98 -40.86 6.77
C GLY A 218 8.94 -41.20 8.27
N VAL A 219 8.13 -40.49 9.06
CA VAL A 219 7.93 -40.79 10.49
C VAL A 219 7.28 -42.16 10.68
N ALA A 220 6.26 -42.51 9.90
CA ALA A 220 5.63 -43.82 9.96
C ALA A 220 6.63 -44.96 9.67
N GLN A 221 7.46 -44.79 8.64
CA GLN A 221 8.49 -45.77 8.27
C GLN A 221 9.54 -45.97 9.38
N VAL A 222 9.94 -44.90 10.06
CA VAL A 222 10.87 -44.99 11.20
C VAL A 222 10.24 -45.77 12.37
N ILE A 223 8.95 -45.54 12.65
CA ILE A 223 8.23 -46.24 13.71
C ILE A 223 8.11 -47.74 13.37
N GLU A 224 7.65 -48.07 12.17
CA GLU A 224 7.51 -49.46 11.72
C GLU A 224 8.87 -50.19 11.73
N GLY A 225 9.92 -49.54 11.23
CA GLY A 225 11.27 -50.08 11.27
C GLY A 225 11.77 -50.31 12.71
N GLY A 226 11.53 -49.36 13.62
CA GLY A 226 11.87 -49.51 15.03
C GLY A 226 11.15 -50.67 15.71
N ILE A 227 9.84 -50.82 15.45
CA ILE A 227 9.03 -51.94 15.95
C ILE A 227 9.54 -53.28 15.40
N GLN A 228 9.85 -53.34 14.10
CA GLN A 228 10.35 -54.56 13.46
C GLN A 228 11.69 -55.00 14.04
N VAL A 229 12.62 -54.05 14.28
CA VAL A 229 13.91 -54.33 14.92
C VAL A 229 13.71 -54.79 16.38
N HIS A 230 12.80 -54.17 17.13
CA HIS A 230 12.51 -54.58 18.51
C HIS A 230 12.02 -56.02 18.58
N PHE A 231 11.08 -56.43 17.70
CA PHE A 231 10.61 -57.81 17.62
C PHE A 231 11.70 -58.78 17.17
N ALA A 232 12.61 -58.36 16.28
CA ALA A 232 13.73 -59.20 15.85
C ALA A 232 14.77 -59.46 16.96
N LEU A 233 14.97 -58.50 17.87
CA LEU A 233 15.91 -58.62 19.00
C LEU A 233 15.34 -59.43 20.18
N HIS A 234 14.01 -59.46 20.34
CA HIS A 234 13.31 -60.28 21.33
C HIS A 234 12.42 -61.32 20.65
N PRO A 235 13.01 -62.34 19.97
CA PRO A 235 12.21 -63.46 19.50
C PRO A 235 11.63 -64.13 20.76
N GLN A 236 10.29 -64.12 20.89
CA GLN A 236 9.66 -64.92 21.93
C GLN A 236 9.96 -66.38 21.62
N GLY A 237 10.89 -66.94 22.38
CA GLY A 237 11.28 -68.34 22.31
C GLY A 237 10.05 -69.22 22.48
N SER A 238 9.77 -70.01 21.44
CA SER A 238 8.86 -71.16 21.46
C SER A 238 9.32 -72.22 22.45
#